data_AF-A0A937C4B0-F1
#
_entry.id   AF-A0A937C4B0-F1
#
_cell.length_a   1.000
_cell.length_b   1.000
_cell.length_c   1.000
_cell.angle_alpha   90.00
_cell.angle_beta   90.00
_cell.angle_gamma   90.00
#
_symmetry.space_group_name_H-M   'P 1'
#
loop_
_entity.id
_entity.type
_entity.pdbx_description
1 polymer ?
#
loop_
_entity_poly.entity_id
_entity_poly.type
_entity_poly.pdbx_seq_one_letter_code
_entity_poly.pdbx_strand_id
1 'polypeptide(L)'
;MALYQCFRYQYKLEVHYRIKNAGNIDTTFKSFKFSTAFPYPSSSANYVQRNRAGSPAGAPPSTEIYLQAQPGTYASLVFPGLTGYSNRIVHRAELLIEQIPENPYYDTAFSAPNFLYMDLKVPGSATPALYKPIYLDLNTNAAYDPDFIKAGYSFYPTGGVDFVYFGGYLRRKSAPGGDVNYYNLNITRYIQQLVTNQGTNYEMRLMAPFSFHYPQYSLEYINYNNSPAYGRIKLGSGTHPLHPMRLRIIYSKL
;
A
#
# COMPACT_ATOMS: atom_id res chain seq x y z
N MET A 1 -41.30 -2.72 9.10
CA MET A 1 -40.50 -2.07 8.05
C MET A 1 -39.35 -1.35 8.73
N ALA A 2 -38.14 -1.89 8.64
CA ALA A 2 -36.94 -1.27 9.22
C ALA A 2 -36.34 -0.34 8.16
N LEU A 3 -36.15 0.93 8.52
CA LEU A 3 -35.49 1.90 7.66
C LEU A 3 -34.02 1.96 8.09
N TYR A 4 -33.10 1.64 7.19
CA TYR A 4 -31.67 1.70 7.46
C TYR A 4 -31.12 3.00 6.89
N GLN A 5 -30.60 3.87 7.75
CA GLN A 5 -29.99 5.13 7.34
C GLN A 5 -28.53 5.15 7.80
N CYS A 6 -27.60 5.08 6.84
CA CYS A 6 -26.17 5.18 7.10
C CYS A 6 -25.73 6.64 6.86
N PHE A 7 -25.41 7.36 7.94
CA PHE A 7 -24.93 8.74 7.84
C PHE A 7 -23.41 8.78 7.66
N ARG A 8 -22.97 9.58 6.68
CA ARG A 8 -21.61 9.61 6.11
C ARG A 8 -20.48 10.05 7.05
N TYR A 9 -20.74 10.31 8.34
CA TYR A 9 -19.73 10.84 9.29
C TYR A 9 -19.89 10.38 10.75
N GLN A 10 -20.71 9.38 11.05
CA GLN A 10 -20.81 8.85 12.41
C GLN A 10 -20.60 7.34 12.38
N TYR A 11 -19.61 6.86 13.15
CA TYR A 11 -19.28 5.44 13.35
C TYR A 11 -20.39 4.72 14.15
N LYS A 12 -21.65 4.84 13.72
CA LYS A 12 -22.79 4.20 14.36
C LYS A 12 -23.76 3.66 13.30
N LEU A 13 -24.25 2.45 13.53
CA LEU A 13 -25.42 1.91 12.85
C LEU A 13 -26.64 2.13 13.75
N GLU A 14 -27.65 2.85 13.28
CA GLU A 14 -28.91 3.02 14.00
C GLU A 14 -30.01 2.20 13.34
N VAL A 15 -30.68 1.38 14.15
CA VAL A 15 -31.81 0.55 13.75
C VAL A 15 -33.06 1.13 14.39
N HIS A 16 -33.93 1.69 13.57
CA HIS A 16 -35.22 2.23 14.00
C HIS A 16 -36.30 1.16 13.84
N TYR A 17 -37.11 0.95 14.88
CA TYR A 17 -38.18 -0.03 14.86
C TYR A 17 -39.39 0.46 15.65
N ARG A 18 -40.56 -0.06 15.26
CA ARG A 18 -41.83 0.23 15.91
C ARG A 18 -42.15 -0.86 16.93
N ILE A 19 -42.46 -0.46 18.16
CA ILE A 19 -42.90 -1.37 19.21
C ILE A 19 -44.36 -1.06 19.55
N LYS A 20 -45.14 -2.10 19.86
CA LYS A 20 -46.51 -1.94 20.33
C LYS A 20 -46.51 -2.12 21.84
N ASN A 21 -46.79 -1.06 22.58
CA ASN A 21 -46.81 -1.08 24.05
C ASN A 21 -48.21 -0.67 24.53
N ALA A 22 -48.89 -1.56 25.24
CA ALA A 22 -50.28 -1.37 25.69
C ALA A 22 -51.26 -0.88 24.59
N GLY A 23 -51.10 -1.35 23.36
CA GLY A 23 -51.99 -1.00 22.23
C GLY A 23 -51.51 0.17 21.38
N ASN A 24 -50.63 1.03 21.89
CA ASN A 24 -50.07 2.17 21.17
C ASN A 24 -48.81 1.79 20.41
N ILE A 25 -48.68 2.27 19.16
CA ILE A 25 -47.48 2.07 18.33
C ILE A 25 -46.51 3.22 18.60
N ASP A 26 -45.35 2.90 19.14
CA ASP A 26 -44.26 3.86 19.42
C ASP A 26 -43.05 3.57 18.53
N THR A 27 -42.26 4.60 18.21
CA THR A 27 -41.03 4.48 17.42
C THR A 27 -39.82 4.59 18.34
N THR A 28 -39.03 3.53 18.38
CA THR A 28 -37.78 3.49 19.15
C THR A 28 -36.60 3.20 18.23
N PHE A 29 -35.39 3.34 18.75
CA PHE A 29 -34.17 3.04 18.00
C PHE A 29 -33.12 2.36 18.89
N LYS A 30 -32.25 1.57 18.27
CA LYS A 30 -30.99 1.10 18.87
C LYS A 30 -29.82 1.65 18.07
N SER A 31 -28.80 2.15 18.76
CA SER A 31 -27.54 2.53 18.13
C SER A 31 -26.44 1.51 18.44
N PHE A 32 -25.71 1.09 17.41
CA PHE A 32 -24.52 0.27 17.50
C PHE A 32 -23.33 1.15 17.16
N LYS A 33 -22.53 1.52 18.15
CA LYS A 33 -21.30 2.30 17.92
C LYS A 33 -20.17 1.35 17.53
N PHE A 34 -19.45 1.69 16.46
CA PHE A 34 -18.22 1.02 16.06
C PHE A 34 -17.04 1.79 16.65
N SER A 35 -16.36 1.20 17.63
CA SER A 35 -15.17 1.74 18.28
C SER A 35 -14.02 0.77 18.10
N THR A 36 -12.87 1.27 17.65
CA THR A 36 -11.59 0.54 17.71
C THR A 36 -10.77 0.91 18.93
N ALA A 37 -11.27 1.83 19.77
CA ALA A 37 -10.53 2.37 20.90
C ALA A 37 -10.71 1.52 22.16
N PHE A 38 -9.60 1.27 22.85
CA PHE A 38 -9.57 0.63 24.17
C PHE A 38 -10.24 1.54 25.23
N PRO A 39 -10.93 1.01 26.27
CA PRO A 39 -11.12 -0.40 26.62
C PRO A 39 -12.37 -1.05 26.03
N TYR A 40 -13.14 -0.36 25.18
CA TYR A 40 -14.41 -0.85 24.64
C TYR A 40 -14.35 -1.00 23.11
N PRO A 41 -13.47 -1.87 22.57
CA PRO A 41 -13.51 -2.17 21.16
C PRO A 41 -14.82 -2.90 20.84
N SER A 42 -15.46 -2.54 19.73
CA SER A 42 -16.65 -3.23 19.25
C SER A 42 -16.28 -4.65 18.82
N SER A 43 -17.04 -5.65 19.28
CA SER A 43 -16.92 -7.05 18.84
C SER A 43 -17.59 -7.25 17.47
N SER A 44 -17.13 -6.51 16.47
CA SER A 44 -17.61 -6.59 15.09
C SER A 44 -16.47 -7.00 14.17
N ALA A 45 -16.67 -8.07 13.41
CA ALA A 45 -15.75 -8.49 12.36
C ALA A 45 -16.27 -8.01 11.00
N ASN A 46 -15.41 -7.35 10.21
CA ASN A 46 -15.72 -6.96 8.84
C ASN A 46 -15.04 -7.96 7.88
N TYR A 47 -15.84 -8.65 7.07
CA TYR A 47 -15.33 -9.44 5.96
C TYR A 47 -15.52 -8.64 4.67
N VAL A 48 -14.41 -8.32 4.00
CA VAL A 48 -14.43 -7.66 2.69
C VAL A 48 -13.92 -8.63 1.65
N GLN A 49 -14.73 -8.89 0.62
CA GLN A 49 -14.32 -9.67 -0.53
C GLN A 49 -14.49 -8.82 -1.79
N ARG A 50 -13.42 -8.70 -2.57
CA ARG A 50 -13.46 -8.00 -3.87
C ARG A 50 -13.61 -9.01 -4.99
N ASN A 51 -14.71 -8.91 -5.74
CA ASN A 51 -14.83 -9.59 -7.03
C ASN A 51 -14.22 -8.71 -8.13
N ARG A 52 -13.29 -9.26 -8.91
CA ARG A 52 -12.59 -8.56 -10.00
C ARG A 52 -12.95 -9.10 -11.39
N ALA A 53 -13.83 -10.09 -11.47
CA ALA A 53 -14.28 -10.65 -12.74
C ALA A 53 -14.87 -9.55 -13.63
N GLY A 54 -14.44 -9.51 -14.90
CA GLY A 54 -14.87 -8.49 -15.87
C GLY A 54 -14.32 -7.08 -15.63
N SER A 55 -13.44 -6.88 -14.65
CA SER A 55 -12.79 -5.58 -14.42
C SER A 55 -11.36 -5.56 -14.98
N PRO A 56 -10.84 -4.38 -15.39
CA PRO A 56 -9.44 -4.25 -15.79
C PRO A 56 -8.45 -4.66 -14.68
N ALA A 57 -8.83 -4.58 -13.40
CA ALA A 57 -7.99 -5.07 -12.31
C ALA A 57 -7.89 -6.60 -12.24
N GLY A 58 -8.81 -7.34 -12.88
CA GLY A 58 -8.75 -8.80 -13.01
C GLY A 58 -7.94 -9.28 -14.21
N ALA A 59 -7.85 -8.48 -15.26
CA ALA A 59 -7.06 -8.73 -16.46
C ALA A 59 -6.48 -7.41 -16.99
N PRO A 60 -5.42 -6.90 -16.34
CA PRO A 60 -4.88 -5.58 -16.65
C PRO A 60 -4.19 -5.58 -18.03
N PRO A 61 -4.33 -4.50 -18.83
CA PRO A 61 -3.46 -4.28 -19.99
C PRO A 61 -2.00 -4.27 -19.58
N SER A 62 -1.10 -4.72 -20.45
CA SER A 62 0.34 -4.81 -20.15
C SER A 62 1.00 -3.47 -19.80
N THR A 63 0.40 -2.36 -20.23
CA THR A 63 0.89 -1.00 -19.96
C THR A 63 0.36 -0.39 -18.68
N GLU A 64 -0.60 -1.03 -18.00
CA GLU A 64 -1.34 -0.46 -16.88
C GLU A 64 -1.25 -1.35 -15.63
N ILE A 65 -1.24 -0.71 -14.47
CA ILE A 65 -1.16 -1.35 -13.16
C ILE A 65 -2.34 -0.85 -12.32
N TYR A 66 -3.10 -1.78 -11.75
CA TYR A 66 -4.22 -1.45 -10.86
C TYR A 66 -3.89 -1.87 -9.44
N LEU A 67 -3.68 -0.90 -8.56
CA LEU A 67 -3.49 -1.15 -7.13
C LEU A 67 -4.79 -0.89 -6.37
N GLN A 68 -5.08 -1.76 -5.43
CA GLN A 68 -6.23 -1.66 -4.53
C GLN A 68 -5.78 -1.95 -3.11
N ALA A 69 -6.25 -1.16 -2.16
CA ALA A 69 -5.98 -1.41 -0.76
C ALA A 69 -6.55 -2.75 -0.29
N GLN A 70 -5.81 -3.41 0.60
CA GLN A 70 -6.10 -4.75 1.09
C GLN A 70 -7.51 -4.88 1.72
N PRO A 71 -8.28 -5.95 1.42
CA PRO A 71 -7.97 -7.06 0.51
C PRO A 71 -7.92 -6.57 -0.95
N GLY A 72 -6.76 -6.77 -1.57
CA GLY A 72 -6.25 -5.83 -2.57
C GLY A 72 -5.46 -6.51 -3.69
N THR A 73 -4.82 -5.69 -4.50
CA THR A 73 -3.92 -6.11 -5.58
C THR A 73 -2.52 -5.59 -5.31
N TYR A 74 -1.53 -6.25 -5.89
CA TYR A 74 -0.15 -5.80 -5.89
C TYR A 74 0.41 -5.89 -7.31
N ALA A 75 1.51 -5.19 -7.55
CA ALA A 75 2.26 -5.24 -8.80
C ALA A 75 3.66 -5.80 -8.56
N SER A 76 4.11 -6.68 -9.45
CA SER A 76 5.50 -7.12 -9.50
C SER A 76 6.28 -6.18 -10.41
N LEU A 77 7.35 -5.59 -9.88
CA LEU A 77 8.22 -4.64 -10.56
C LEU A 77 9.59 -5.25 -10.76
N VAL A 78 10.12 -5.12 -11.96
CA VAL A 78 11.50 -5.48 -12.30
C VAL A 78 12.14 -4.27 -12.98
N PHE A 79 13.37 -3.96 -12.59
CA PHE A 79 14.15 -2.87 -13.18
C PHE A 79 15.37 -3.46 -13.90
N PRO A 80 15.26 -3.83 -15.19
CA PRO A 80 16.33 -4.54 -15.89
C PRO A 80 17.66 -3.79 -15.89
N GLY A 81 17.63 -2.46 -15.93
CA GLY A 81 18.83 -1.61 -15.89
C GLY A 81 19.64 -1.66 -14.59
N LEU A 82 19.14 -2.34 -13.54
CA LEU A 82 19.90 -2.57 -12.31
C LEU A 82 20.76 -3.84 -12.39
N THR A 83 20.50 -4.75 -13.31
CA THR A 83 21.30 -5.97 -13.48
C THR A 83 22.65 -5.61 -14.10
N GLY A 84 23.75 -5.95 -13.39
CA GLY A 84 25.10 -5.58 -13.84
C GLY A 84 25.38 -4.08 -13.77
N TYR A 85 24.63 -3.34 -12.96
CA TYR A 85 24.80 -1.90 -12.83
C TYR A 85 26.16 -1.57 -12.17
N SER A 86 27.00 -0.83 -12.90
CA SER A 86 28.39 -0.60 -12.51
C SER A 86 28.53 0.17 -11.20
N ASN A 87 29.62 -0.08 -10.48
CA ASN A 87 29.99 0.65 -9.26
C ASN A 87 29.95 2.17 -9.47
N ARG A 88 29.29 2.85 -8.53
CA ARG A 88 29.09 4.30 -8.52
C ARG A 88 28.67 4.78 -7.13
N ILE A 89 28.87 6.06 -6.85
CA ILE A 89 28.37 6.68 -5.62
C ILE A 89 26.95 7.16 -5.89
N VAL A 90 25.97 6.57 -5.23
CA VAL A 90 24.55 6.90 -5.40
C VAL A 90 24.17 7.96 -4.38
N HIS A 91 23.76 9.13 -4.88
CA HIS A 91 23.30 10.25 -4.05
C HIS A 91 21.81 10.17 -3.77
N ARG A 92 21.04 9.63 -4.72
CA ARG A 92 19.60 9.45 -4.60
C ARG A 92 19.10 8.39 -5.57
N ALA A 93 18.26 7.48 -5.11
CA ALA A 93 17.48 6.59 -5.95
C ALA A 93 16.01 6.62 -5.52
N GLU A 94 15.12 6.99 -6.45
CA GLU A 94 13.70 7.12 -6.19
C GLU A 94 12.85 6.48 -7.27
N LEU A 95 11.87 5.70 -6.85
CA LEU A 95 10.78 5.26 -7.71
C LEU A 95 9.72 6.35 -7.78
N LEU A 96 9.44 6.81 -8.99
CA LEU A 96 8.44 7.81 -9.31
C LEU A 96 7.19 7.10 -9.85
N ILE A 97 6.09 7.25 -9.14
CA ILE A 97 4.81 6.58 -9.43
C ILE A 97 3.76 7.65 -9.64
N GLU A 98 3.14 7.68 -10.80
CA GLU A 98 2.12 8.66 -11.15
C GLU A 98 0.83 7.96 -11.57
N GLN A 99 -0.30 8.49 -11.11
CA GLN A 99 -1.61 8.07 -11.57
C GLN A 99 -1.77 8.34 -13.06
N ILE A 100 -2.34 7.37 -13.78
CA ILE A 100 -2.93 7.66 -15.10
C ILE A 100 -4.26 8.36 -14.83
N PRO A 101 -4.43 9.64 -15.23
CA PRO A 101 -5.66 10.36 -14.99
C PRO A 101 -6.86 9.61 -15.57
N GLU A 102 -7.96 9.49 -14.81
CA GLU A 102 -9.20 8.89 -15.28
C GLU A 102 -10.29 9.95 -15.39
N ASN A 103 -11.55 9.51 -15.42
CA ASN A 103 -12.68 10.42 -15.31
C ASN A 103 -12.63 11.11 -13.92
N PRO A 104 -12.65 12.46 -13.85
CA PRO A 104 -12.61 13.20 -12.59
C PRO A 104 -13.71 12.78 -11.59
N TYR A 105 -14.84 12.28 -12.07
CA TYR A 105 -15.90 11.73 -11.24
C TYR A 105 -15.48 10.44 -10.51
N TYR A 106 -14.76 9.54 -11.18
CA TYR A 106 -14.28 8.30 -10.56
C TYR A 106 -13.08 8.55 -9.64
N ASP A 107 -12.21 9.49 -9.98
CA ASP A 107 -11.05 9.84 -9.15
C ASP A 107 -11.46 10.52 -7.83
N THR A 108 -12.60 11.22 -7.83
CA THR A 108 -13.18 11.82 -6.61
C THR A 108 -14.03 10.83 -5.81
N ALA A 109 -14.72 9.90 -6.47
CA ALA A 109 -15.52 8.86 -5.80
C ALA A 109 -14.69 7.72 -5.21
N PHE A 110 -13.56 7.38 -5.86
CA PHE A 110 -12.67 6.29 -5.47
C PHE A 110 -11.26 6.82 -5.26
N SER A 111 -11.01 7.33 -4.06
CA SER A 111 -9.72 7.93 -3.70
C SER A 111 -8.57 6.95 -3.86
N ALA A 112 -7.38 7.50 -4.12
CA ALA A 112 -6.14 6.74 -4.11
C ALA A 112 -5.79 6.29 -2.66
N PRO A 113 -5.09 5.16 -2.49
CA PRO A 113 -4.61 4.74 -1.17
C PRO A 113 -3.71 5.80 -0.55
N ASN A 114 -3.79 6.00 0.78
CA ASN A 114 -2.97 7.02 1.44
C ASN A 114 -1.48 6.67 1.41
N PHE A 115 -1.15 5.38 1.43
CA PHE A 115 0.23 4.90 1.46
C PHE A 115 0.45 3.71 0.52
N LEU A 116 1.56 3.71 -0.20
CA LEU A 116 2.09 2.57 -0.94
C LEU A 116 3.32 2.02 -0.24
N TYR A 117 3.41 0.69 -0.21
CA TYR A 117 4.53 -0.06 0.32
C TYR A 117 5.23 -0.85 -0.78
N MET A 118 6.54 -1.00 -0.65
CA MET A 118 7.33 -1.83 -1.55
C MET A 118 8.27 -2.72 -0.76
N ASP A 119 8.30 -4.01 -1.12
CA ASP A 119 9.19 -5.01 -0.56
C ASP A 119 9.88 -5.85 -1.63
N LEU A 120 10.87 -6.64 -1.23
CA LEU A 120 11.69 -7.46 -2.13
C LEU A 120 11.15 -8.88 -2.12
N LYS A 121 10.93 -9.46 -3.29
CA LYS A 121 10.62 -10.89 -3.42
C LYS A 121 11.89 -11.71 -3.17
N VAL A 122 11.78 -12.69 -2.28
CA VAL A 122 12.86 -13.66 -2.05
C VAL A 122 12.95 -14.57 -3.27
N PRO A 123 14.14 -14.74 -3.89
CA PRO A 123 14.31 -15.63 -5.02
C PRO A 123 13.99 -17.07 -4.65
N GLY A 124 13.42 -17.81 -5.59
CA GLY A 124 13.08 -19.22 -5.42
C GLY A 124 11.66 -19.54 -5.86
N SER A 125 11.23 -20.76 -5.56
CA SER A 125 9.95 -21.35 -5.99
C SER A 125 8.95 -21.55 -4.83
N ALA A 126 9.15 -20.85 -3.71
CA ALA A 126 8.26 -20.95 -2.56
C ALA A 126 6.81 -20.59 -2.94
N THR A 127 5.85 -21.38 -2.44
CA THR A 127 4.42 -21.19 -2.66
C THR A 127 3.70 -21.18 -1.30
N PRO A 128 3.16 -20.04 -0.83
CA PRO A 128 3.18 -18.72 -1.47
C PRO A 128 4.58 -18.12 -1.56
N ALA A 129 4.77 -17.15 -2.47
CA ALA A 129 6.02 -16.42 -2.60
C ALA A 129 6.40 -15.71 -1.30
N LEU A 130 7.68 -15.75 -0.94
CA LEU A 130 8.23 -15.10 0.24
C LEU A 130 8.78 -13.71 -0.12
N TYR A 131 8.70 -12.78 0.82
CA TYR A 131 9.11 -11.39 0.64
C TYR A 131 9.94 -10.93 1.83
N LYS A 132 10.75 -9.90 1.67
CA LYS A 132 11.50 -9.30 2.77
C LYS A 132 11.56 -7.77 2.62
N PRO A 133 11.76 -7.03 3.72
CA PRO A 133 11.88 -5.58 3.68
C PRO A 133 12.98 -5.09 2.73
N ILE A 134 12.82 -3.87 2.20
CA ILE A 134 13.89 -3.19 1.48
C ILE A 134 15.04 -2.86 2.45
N TYR A 135 16.27 -2.92 1.95
CA TYR A 135 17.45 -2.70 2.75
C TYR A 135 17.61 -1.26 3.23
N LEU A 136 17.47 -1.08 4.54
CA LEU A 136 17.81 0.14 5.31
C LEU A 136 17.12 1.43 4.85
N ASP A 137 16.15 1.37 3.94
CA ASP A 137 15.42 2.55 3.43
C ASP A 137 14.08 2.81 4.13
N LEU A 138 13.51 1.82 4.84
CA LEU A 138 12.20 1.98 5.48
C LEU A 138 12.18 3.00 6.63
N ASN A 139 13.25 3.10 7.42
CA ASN A 139 13.34 4.03 8.54
C ASN A 139 14.82 4.26 8.89
N THR A 140 15.28 5.51 8.81
CA THR A 140 16.69 5.84 9.11
C THR A 140 16.98 5.99 10.59
N ASN A 141 15.94 6.13 11.42
CA ASN A 141 16.05 6.30 12.87
C ASN A 141 16.01 4.97 13.63
N ALA A 142 15.68 3.87 12.93
CA ALA A 142 15.64 2.53 13.50
C ALA A 142 16.65 1.63 12.78
N ALA A 143 17.48 0.93 13.54
CA ALA A 143 18.35 -0.08 12.98
C ALA A 143 17.59 -1.41 12.85
N TYR A 144 17.69 -2.05 11.68
CA TYR A 144 17.05 -3.34 11.40
C TYR A 144 17.87 -4.08 10.34
N ASP A 145 17.72 -5.40 10.29
CA ASP A 145 18.41 -6.28 9.34
C ASP A 145 17.37 -7.06 8.51
N PRO A 146 17.05 -6.64 7.28
CA PRO A 146 16.06 -7.29 6.45
C PRO A 146 16.30 -8.79 6.18
N ASP A 147 17.54 -9.27 6.32
CA ASP A 147 17.86 -10.68 6.16
C ASP A 147 17.72 -11.48 7.46
N PHE A 148 17.52 -10.79 8.59
CA PHE A 148 17.35 -11.36 9.93
C PHE A 148 18.51 -12.27 10.37
N ILE A 149 19.74 -11.88 10.02
CA ILE A 149 20.95 -12.66 10.29
C ILE A 149 21.67 -12.15 11.55
N LYS A 150 21.61 -10.84 11.81
CA LYS A 150 22.31 -10.21 12.94
C LYS A 150 21.52 -10.35 14.24
N ALA A 151 22.12 -11.00 15.23
CA ALA A 151 21.56 -11.09 16.58
C ALA A 151 21.28 -9.69 17.17
N GLY A 152 20.11 -9.52 17.79
CA GLY A 152 19.68 -8.25 18.38
C GLY A 152 19.05 -7.25 17.41
N TYR A 153 18.98 -7.57 16.11
CA TYR A 153 18.31 -6.73 15.11
C TYR A 153 16.98 -7.36 14.68
N SER A 154 15.92 -6.54 14.67
CA SER A 154 14.63 -6.93 14.06
C SER A 154 14.78 -6.99 12.53
N PHE A 155 13.97 -7.83 11.86
CA PHE A 155 13.95 -7.85 10.39
C PHE A 155 13.28 -6.61 9.78
N TYR A 156 12.47 -5.91 10.57
CA TYR A 156 11.70 -4.73 10.20
C TYR A 156 11.93 -3.61 11.21
N PRO A 157 11.91 -2.32 10.82
CA PRO A 157 12.17 -1.22 11.75
C PRO A 157 11.16 -1.17 12.90
N THR A 158 11.69 -1.15 14.13
CA THR A 158 10.91 -0.91 15.34
C THR A 158 10.30 0.50 15.28
N GLY A 159 8.97 0.60 15.29
CA GLY A 159 8.24 1.86 15.10
C GLY A 159 7.68 2.09 13.70
N GLY A 160 7.95 1.18 12.75
CA GLY A 160 7.36 1.21 11.42
C GLY A 160 8.16 2.01 10.38
N VAL A 161 7.52 2.27 9.24
CA VAL A 161 8.11 3.04 8.14
C VAL A 161 8.15 4.52 8.48
N ASP A 162 9.30 5.15 8.29
CA ASP A 162 9.41 6.59 8.23
C ASP A 162 8.95 7.08 6.85
N PHE A 163 7.68 7.47 6.76
CA PHE A 163 7.09 7.98 5.51
C PHE A 163 7.71 9.29 5.03
N VAL A 164 8.39 10.05 5.90
CA VAL A 164 9.09 11.27 5.48
C VAL A 164 10.34 10.92 4.68
N TYR A 165 11.07 9.89 5.12
CA TYR A 165 12.28 9.42 4.44
C TYR A 165 11.99 8.44 3.30
N PHE A 166 11.30 7.34 3.59
CA PHE A 166 10.98 6.29 2.62
C PHE A 166 9.98 6.78 1.57
N GLY A 167 9.11 7.72 1.94
CA GLY A 167 8.05 8.21 1.09
C GLY A 167 6.85 7.28 1.09
N GLY A 168 6.27 7.01 -0.08
CA GLY A 168 5.10 6.15 -0.24
C GLY A 168 3.78 6.78 0.18
N TYR A 169 3.77 7.98 0.77
CA TYR A 169 2.53 8.70 1.06
C TYR A 169 1.96 9.42 -0.17
N LEU A 170 0.64 9.53 -0.21
CA LEU A 170 -0.10 10.15 -1.30
C LEU A 170 0.22 11.65 -1.41
N ARG A 171 0.57 12.08 -2.61
CA ARG A 171 0.76 13.50 -2.97
C ARG A 171 -0.10 13.86 -4.16
N ARG A 172 -0.37 15.15 -4.32
CA ARG A 172 -1.11 15.70 -5.45
C ARG A 172 -0.30 16.78 -6.14
N LYS A 173 -0.39 16.82 -7.47
CA LYS A 173 0.17 17.89 -8.28
C LYS A 173 -0.84 18.28 -9.35
N SER A 174 -0.82 19.54 -9.74
CA SER A 174 -1.61 20.01 -10.87
C SER A 174 -1.02 19.48 -12.17
N ALA A 175 -1.85 18.96 -13.07
CA ALA A 175 -1.48 18.56 -14.42
C ALA A 175 -2.52 19.06 -15.43
N PRO A 176 -2.19 19.11 -16.73
CA PRO A 176 -3.18 19.36 -17.77
C PRO A 176 -4.28 18.29 -17.70
N GLY A 177 -5.52 18.70 -17.40
CA GLY A 177 -6.66 17.78 -17.22
C GLY A 177 -7.09 17.51 -15.78
N GLY A 178 -6.38 18.06 -14.77
CA GLY A 178 -6.78 18.00 -13.36
C GLY A 178 -5.64 17.68 -12.41
N ASP A 179 -5.95 17.60 -11.13
CA ASP A 179 -4.98 17.16 -10.12
C ASP A 179 -4.71 15.66 -10.25
N VAL A 180 -3.42 15.30 -10.25
CA VAL A 180 -2.96 13.92 -10.39
C VAL A 180 -2.33 13.47 -9.08
N ASN A 181 -2.73 12.28 -8.63
CA ASN A 181 -2.12 11.64 -7.48
C ASN A 181 -0.77 10.99 -7.86
N TYR A 182 0.23 11.12 -7.00
CA TYR A 182 1.54 10.52 -7.22
C TYR A 182 2.21 10.11 -5.91
N TYR A 183 3.20 9.24 -6.02
CA TYR A 183 4.02 8.74 -4.92
C TYR A 183 5.49 8.75 -5.31
N ASN A 184 6.35 8.91 -4.31
CA ASN A 184 7.78 8.72 -4.44
C ASN A 184 8.22 7.72 -3.38
N LEU A 185 8.99 6.71 -3.76
CA LEU A 185 9.60 5.77 -2.83
C LEU A 185 11.11 5.91 -2.92
N ASN A 186 11.76 6.18 -1.79
CA ASN A 186 13.20 6.27 -1.68
C ASN A 186 13.78 4.86 -1.46
N ILE A 187 14.72 4.47 -2.32
CA ILE A 187 15.44 3.20 -2.26
C ILE A 187 16.95 3.41 -2.40
N THR A 188 17.44 4.57 -1.95
CA THR A 188 18.82 4.99 -2.16
C THR A 188 19.81 4.02 -1.55
N ARG A 189 19.58 3.57 -0.31
CA ARG A 189 20.53 2.70 0.41
C ARG A 189 20.52 1.30 -0.16
N TYR A 190 19.35 0.79 -0.56
CA TYR A 190 19.24 -0.47 -1.26
C TYR A 190 20.00 -0.46 -2.58
N ILE A 191 19.81 0.56 -3.42
CA ILE A 191 20.54 0.66 -4.70
C ILE A 191 22.04 0.83 -4.46
N GLN A 192 22.45 1.62 -3.46
CA GLN A 192 23.85 1.76 -3.09
C GLN A 192 24.46 0.40 -2.68
N GLN A 193 23.78 -0.38 -1.85
CA GLN A 193 24.23 -1.70 -1.44
C GLN A 193 24.31 -2.67 -2.63
N LEU A 194 23.31 -2.63 -3.52
CA LEU A 194 23.27 -3.44 -4.72
C LEU A 194 24.47 -3.16 -5.63
N VAL A 195 24.79 -1.89 -5.91
CA VAL A 195 25.93 -1.56 -6.78
C VAL A 195 27.25 -1.90 -6.11
N THR A 196 27.44 -1.59 -4.83
CA THR A 196 28.72 -1.84 -4.14
C THR A 196 29.05 -3.32 -4.07
N ASN A 197 28.06 -4.17 -3.79
CA ASN A 197 28.28 -5.60 -3.59
C ASN A 197 28.02 -6.42 -4.85
N GLN A 198 27.69 -5.78 -5.98
CA GLN A 198 27.21 -6.46 -7.18
C GLN A 198 26.08 -7.46 -6.85
N GLY A 199 25.15 -7.00 -6.02
CA GLY A 199 24.08 -7.82 -5.45
C GLY A 199 22.99 -8.18 -6.46
N THR A 200 22.13 -9.10 -6.06
CA THR A 200 20.99 -9.54 -6.88
C THR A 200 19.98 -8.41 -7.08
N ASN A 201 19.58 -8.21 -8.33
CA ASN A 201 18.43 -7.38 -8.69
C ASN A 201 17.13 -8.16 -8.40
N TYR A 202 16.55 -7.92 -7.23
CA TYR A 202 15.33 -8.61 -6.81
C TYR A 202 14.10 -8.03 -7.52
N GLU A 203 13.15 -8.90 -7.88
CA GLU A 203 11.78 -8.46 -8.19
C GLU A 203 11.19 -7.78 -6.94
N MET A 204 10.56 -6.63 -7.13
CA MET A 204 9.94 -5.88 -6.04
C MET A 204 8.43 -5.99 -6.13
N ARG A 205 7.75 -6.07 -4.99
CA ARG A 205 6.29 -6.04 -4.95
C ARG A 205 5.82 -4.69 -4.43
N LEU A 206 5.03 -4.00 -5.23
CA LEU A 206 4.38 -2.73 -4.89
C LEU A 206 2.92 -2.99 -4.52
N MET A 207 2.48 -2.48 -3.37
CA MET A 207 1.12 -2.71 -2.86
C MET A 207 0.60 -1.54 -2.01
N ALA A 208 -0.68 -1.59 -1.66
CA ALA A 208 -1.30 -0.71 -0.66
C ALA A 208 -1.83 -1.56 0.52
N PRO A 209 -0.97 -1.99 1.46
CA PRO A 209 -1.37 -2.93 2.49
C PRO A 209 -2.17 -2.22 3.59
N PHE A 210 -3.10 -2.93 4.21
CA PHE A 210 -3.62 -2.59 5.54
C PHE A 210 -2.74 -3.21 6.62
N SER A 211 -2.36 -4.48 6.41
CA SER A 211 -1.38 -5.18 7.23
C SER A 211 -0.76 -6.33 6.45
N PHE A 212 0.49 -6.65 6.75
CA PHE A 212 1.23 -7.72 6.08
C PHE A 212 2.17 -8.39 7.06
N HIS A 213 2.69 -9.56 6.71
CA HIS A 213 3.70 -10.24 7.52
C HIS A 213 4.67 -10.96 6.60
N TYR A 214 5.84 -11.30 7.15
CA TYR A 214 6.85 -12.10 6.48
C TYR A 214 6.94 -13.44 7.21
N PRO A 215 6.22 -14.46 6.74
CA PRO A 215 5.98 -15.70 7.50
C PRO A 215 7.27 -16.47 7.79
N GLN A 216 8.33 -16.25 7.03
CA GLN A 216 9.65 -16.85 7.30
C GLN A 216 10.39 -16.22 8.49
N TYR A 217 9.94 -15.06 8.99
CA TYR A 217 10.56 -14.36 10.12
C TYR A 217 9.63 -14.24 11.32
N SER A 218 8.32 -14.04 11.10
CA SER A 218 7.33 -13.92 12.18
C SER A 218 5.91 -14.18 11.70
N LEU A 219 5.06 -14.69 12.61
CA LEU A 219 3.61 -14.80 12.42
C LEU A 219 2.87 -13.49 12.71
N GLU A 220 3.54 -12.52 13.32
CA GLU A 220 2.97 -11.22 13.68
C GLU A 220 2.69 -10.36 12.46
N TYR A 221 1.51 -9.74 12.44
CA TYR A 221 1.14 -8.80 11.39
C TYR A 221 1.70 -7.41 11.68
N ILE A 222 2.39 -6.87 10.69
CA ILE A 222 2.81 -5.48 10.62
C ILE A 222 1.63 -4.67 10.13
N ASN A 223 1.09 -3.82 11.00
CA ASN A 223 0.07 -2.85 10.61
C ASN A 223 0.69 -1.78 9.71
N TYR A 224 -0.08 -1.35 8.71
CA TYR A 224 0.29 -0.30 7.79
C TYR A 224 -0.80 0.78 7.78
N ASN A 225 -0.42 2.05 7.62
CA ASN A 225 -1.30 3.20 7.88
C ASN A 225 -2.43 3.42 6.85
N ASN A 226 -2.76 2.43 6.02
CA ASN A 226 -3.98 2.48 5.21
C ASN A 226 -5.18 1.97 6.00
N SER A 227 -6.38 2.38 5.57
CA SER A 227 -7.63 1.77 6.05
C SER A 227 -7.98 0.54 5.21
N PRO A 228 -8.63 -0.48 5.80
CA PRO A 228 -8.99 -1.68 5.06
C PRO A 228 -9.98 -1.34 3.94
N ALA A 229 -9.77 -1.93 2.78
CA ALA A 229 -10.51 -1.72 1.54
C ALA A 229 -10.56 -0.26 1.03
N TYR A 230 -9.82 0.66 1.64
CA TYR A 230 -9.84 2.07 1.29
C TYR A 230 -8.86 2.40 0.18
N GLY A 231 -9.43 2.66 -0.99
CA GLY A 231 -8.73 3.28 -2.09
C GLY A 231 -8.23 2.34 -3.17
N ARG A 232 -8.10 2.91 -4.37
CA ARG A 232 -7.61 2.26 -5.58
C ARG A 232 -6.90 3.29 -6.45
N ILE A 233 -5.95 2.85 -7.25
CA ILE A 233 -5.28 3.73 -8.20
C ILE A 233 -4.87 2.97 -9.45
N LYS A 234 -5.01 3.63 -10.60
CA LYS A 234 -4.48 3.17 -11.88
C LYS A 234 -3.16 3.88 -12.16
N LEU A 235 -2.13 3.10 -12.45
CA LEU A 235 -0.76 3.55 -12.65
C LEU A 235 -0.26 3.07 -14.01
N GLY A 236 0.69 3.79 -14.61
CA GLY A 236 1.40 3.27 -15.78
C GLY A 236 2.52 2.32 -15.39
N SER A 237 2.71 1.28 -16.19
CA SER A 237 3.92 0.45 -16.17
C SER A 237 5.13 1.23 -16.69
N GLY A 238 6.31 0.61 -16.72
CA GLY A 238 7.50 1.20 -17.33
C GLY A 238 7.38 1.47 -18.84
N THR A 239 6.43 0.84 -19.53
CA THR A 239 6.21 0.98 -20.99
C THR A 239 5.00 1.83 -21.35
N HIS A 240 4.31 2.43 -20.36
CA HIS A 240 3.18 3.31 -20.64
C HIS A 240 3.65 4.57 -21.39
N PRO A 241 3.00 4.97 -22.51
CA PRO A 241 3.52 6.03 -23.38
C PRO A 241 3.53 7.42 -22.74
N LEU A 242 2.50 7.76 -21.96
CA LEU A 242 2.35 9.10 -21.35
C LEU A 242 2.76 9.16 -19.88
N HIS A 243 2.37 8.18 -19.08
CA HIS A 243 2.63 8.11 -17.63
C HIS A 243 3.51 6.90 -17.23
N PRO A 244 4.74 6.75 -17.76
CA PRO A 244 5.58 5.62 -17.40
C PRO A 244 6.05 5.72 -15.94
N MET A 245 6.05 4.59 -15.23
CA MET A 245 6.74 4.47 -13.95
C MET A 245 8.25 4.53 -14.16
N ARG A 246 8.97 5.31 -13.33
CA ARG A 246 10.41 5.58 -13.53
C ARG A 246 11.20 5.39 -12.26
N LEU A 247 12.32 4.68 -12.36
CA LEU A 247 13.38 4.72 -11.35
C LEU A 247 14.38 5.82 -11.72
N ARG A 248 14.48 6.85 -10.87
CA ARG A 248 15.44 7.95 -11.04
C ARG A 248 16.63 7.72 -10.13
N ILE A 249 17.84 7.64 -10.69
CA ILE A 249 19.09 7.48 -9.93
C ILE A 249 20.00 8.68 -10.22
N ILE A 250 20.42 9.38 -9.17
CA ILE A 250 21.40 10.47 -9.19
C ILE A 250 22.69 9.90 -8.59
N TYR A 251 23.79 9.98 -9.34
CA TYR A 251 25.05 9.34 -8.96
C TYR A 251 26.28 10.09 -9.50
N SER A 252 27.43 9.81 -8.90
CA SER A 252 28.76 10.14 -9.43
C SER A 252 29.45 8.88 -9.93
N LYS A 253 30.17 9.00 -11.06
CA LYS A 253 31.05 7.92 -11.54
C LYS A 253 32.28 7.83 -10.64
N LEU A 254 32.78 6.61 -10.48
CA LEU A 254 34.08 6.33 -9.86
C LEU A 254 35.17 6.42 -10.92
#